data_AF-A0A143G8Z8-F1
#
_entry.id   AF-A0A143G8Z8-F1
#
_cell.length_a   1.000
_cell.length_b   1.000
_cell.length_c   1.000
_cell.angle_alpha   90.00
_cell.angle_beta   90.00
_cell.angle_gamma   90.00
#
_symmetry.space_group_name_H-M   'P 1'
#
loop_
_entity.id
_entity.type
_entity.pdbx_description
1 polymer ?
#
loop_
_entity_poly.entity_id
_entity_poly.type
_entity_poly.pdbx_seq_one_letter_code
_entity_poly.pdbx_strand_id
1 'polypeptide(L)'
;MIILRTIIMGIFLLVFIMYISFVLVTSDPCKRIDRATIPVRLGSEFLKTMVEPWTSPQFLQSIDQSSARTRIRLAILFRIQFYSDSNPPVVCDWDMYKEQVLGPDNSLIQKERNQNQQNNESQNQLPQLPAQDKQ
;
A
#
# COMPACT_ATOMS: atom_id res chain seq x y z
N MET A 1 29.14 -19.92 14.79
CA MET A 1 27.99 -19.00 14.97
C MET A 1 28.05 -17.74 14.11
N ILE A 2 29.18 -17.02 14.05
CA ILE A 2 29.31 -15.76 13.28
C ILE A 2 29.08 -15.98 11.76
N ILE A 3 29.73 -16.99 11.17
CA ILE A 3 29.64 -17.30 9.73
C ILE A 3 28.20 -17.66 9.31
N LEU A 4 27.50 -18.46 10.12
CA LEU A 4 26.10 -18.80 9.86
C LEU A 4 25.20 -17.55 9.91
N ARG A 5 25.45 -16.65 10.88
CA ARG A 5 24.69 -15.40 11.03
C ARG A 5 24.92 -14.45 9.86
N THR A 6 26.16 -14.32 9.36
CA THR A 6 26.44 -13.50 8.17
C THR A 6 25.86 -14.09 6.89
N ILE A 7 25.86 -15.42 6.73
CA ILE A 7 25.18 -16.07 5.60
C ILE A 7 23.68 -15.80 5.63
N ILE A 8 23.03 -15.99 6.78
CA ILE A 8 21.60 -15.72 6.94
C ILE A 8 21.29 -14.25 6.62
N MET A 9 22.06 -13.31 7.20
CA MET A 9 21.89 -11.88 6.93
C MET A 9 22.10 -11.54 5.45
N GLY A 10 23.08 -12.16 4.80
CA GLY A 10 23.33 -11.99 3.37
C GLY A 10 22.16 -12.46 2.51
N ILE A 11 21.58 -13.62 2.82
CA ILE A 11 20.39 -14.14 2.12
C ILE A 11 19.20 -13.19 2.31
N PHE A 12 18.94 -12.74 3.55
CA PHE A 12 17.87 -11.79 3.83
C PHE A 12 18.05 -10.48 3.05
N LEU A 13 19.27 -9.94 3.00
CA LEU A 13 19.57 -8.73 2.27
C LEU A 13 19.40 -8.90 0.76
N LEU A 14 19.80 -10.03 0.20
CA LEU A 14 19.63 -10.35 -1.22
C LEU A 14 18.14 -10.45 -1.59
N VAL A 15 17.35 -11.16 -0.79
CA VAL A 15 15.89 -11.25 -0.95
C VAL A 15 15.24 -9.87 -0.85
N PHE A 16 15.70 -9.02 0.07
CA PHE A 16 15.20 -7.66 0.24
C PHE A 16 15.49 -6.78 -0.97
N ILE A 17 16.70 -6.84 -1.53
CA ILE A 17 17.09 -6.09 -2.75
C ILE A 17 16.26 -6.56 -3.96
N MET A 18 16.10 -7.88 -4.12
CA MET A 18 15.25 -8.47 -5.16
C MET A 18 13.81 -7.96 -5.05
N TYR A 19 13.26 -7.95 -3.83
CA TYR A 19 11.92 -7.45 -3.56
C TYR A 19 11.75 -5.98 -3.90
N ILE A 20 12.67 -5.11 -3.45
CA ILE A 20 12.62 -3.68 -3.78
C ILE A 20 12.66 -3.47 -5.30
N SER A 21 13.58 -4.17 -5.98
CA SER A 21 13.72 -4.08 -7.44
C SER A 21 12.43 -4.48 -8.15
N PHE A 22 11.78 -5.56 -7.68
CA PHE A 22 10.50 -6.02 -8.20
C PHE A 22 9.37 -5.01 -7.99
N VAL A 23 9.30 -4.34 -6.83
CA VAL A 23 8.31 -3.29 -6.55
C VAL A 23 8.56 -2.07 -7.45
N LEU A 24 9.81 -1.65 -7.63
CA LEU A 24 10.16 -0.44 -8.38
C LEU A 24 10.13 -0.60 -9.91
N VAL A 25 10.16 -1.83 -10.43
CA VAL A 25 10.08 -2.11 -11.88
C VAL A 25 8.88 -1.47 -12.56
N THR A 26 7.77 -1.30 -11.85
CA THR A 26 6.56 -0.69 -12.41
C THR A 26 6.57 0.82 -12.22
N SER A 27 6.31 1.55 -13.31
CA SER A 27 6.08 3.00 -13.32
C SER A 27 4.67 3.37 -12.84
N ASP A 28 3.72 2.43 -12.95
CA ASP A 28 2.35 2.60 -12.49
C ASP A 28 2.30 2.55 -10.94
N PRO A 29 1.84 3.64 -10.28
CA PRO A 29 1.79 3.73 -8.83
C PRO A 29 0.81 2.74 -8.20
N CYS A 30 -0.30 2.42 -8.87
CA CYS A 30 -1.26 1.44 -8.37
C CYS A 30 -0.69 0.03 -8.37
N LYS A 31 0.02 -0.35 -9.44
CA LYS A 31 0.75 -1.62 -9.48
C LYS A 31 1.89 -1.67 -8.48
N ARG A 32 2.55 -0.54 -8.23
CA ARG A 32 3.62 -0.47 -7.22
C ARG A 32 3.08 -0.72 -5.82
N ILE A 33 1.96 -0.07 -5.48
CA ILE A 33 1.28 -0.26 -4.20
C ILE A 33 0.78 -1.70 -4.07
N ASP A 34 0.16 -2.27 -5.10
CA ASP A 34 -0.31 -3.67 -5.04
C ASP A 34 0.86 -4.65 -4.83
N ARG A 35 1.97 -4.46 -5.55
CA ARG A 35 3.20 -5.25 -5.36
C ARG A 35 3.77 -5.11 -3.96
N ALA A 36 3.71 -3.92 -3.37
CA ALA A 36 4.16 -3.69 -2.00
C ALA A 36 3.33 -4.45 -0.95
N THR A 37 2.11 -4.87 -1.29
CA THR A 37 1.24 -5.66 -0.40
C THR A 37 1.34 -7.17 -0.60
N ILE A 38 2.08 -7.64 -1.63
CA ILE A 38 2.27 -9.07 -1.92
C ILE A 38 2.83 -9.88 -0.73
N PRO A 39 3.79 -9.38 0.07
CA PRO A 39 4.27 -10.13 1.22
C PRO A 39 3.17 -10.48 2.23
N VAL A 40 2.16 -9.62 2.39
CA VAL A 40 1.01 -9.90 3.28
C VAL A 40 0.16 -11.03 2.72
N ARG A 41 -0.06 -11.05 1.39
CA ARG A 41 -0.76 -12.15 0.72
C ARG A 41 -0.01 -13.48 0.93
N LEU A 42 1.29 -13.50 0.63
CA LEU A 42 2.11 -14.71 0.78
C LEU A 42 2.17 -15.18 2.23
N GLY A 43 2.30 -14.26 3.19
CA GLY A 43 2.25 -14.56 4.61
C GLY A 43 0.91 -15.17 5.03
N SER A 44 -0.21 -14.67 4.51
CA SER A 44 -1.53 -15.23 4.79
C SER A 44 -1.75 -16.60 4.14
N GLU A 45 -1.28 -16.80 2.91
CA GLU A 45 -1.36 -18.11 2.23
C GLU A 45 -0.51 -19.15 2.95
N PHE A 46 0.71 -18.79 3.37
CA PHE A 46 1.58 -19.65 4.17
C PHE A 46 0.94 -20.01 5.52
N LEU A 47 0.41 -19.02 6.24
CA LEU A 47 -0.29 -19.25 7.50
C LEU A 47 -1.48 -20.17 7.29
N LYS A 48 -2.28 -19.93 6.25
CA LYS A 48 -3.43 -20.75 5.87
C LYS A 48 -3.02 -22.20 5.65
N THR A 49 -2.01 -22.47 4.84
CA THR A 49 -1.50 -23.84 4.61
C THR A 49 -0.98 -24.51 5.88
N MET A 50 -0.35 -23.77 6.79
CA MET A 50 0.11 -24.33 8.06
C MET A 50 -1.03 -24.70 9.01
N VAL A 51 -2.09 -23.90 9.04
CA VAL A 51 -3.21 -24.09 9.99
C VAL A 51 -4.37 -24.89 9.40
N GLU A 52 -4.43 -25.05 8.08
CA GLU A 52 -5.44 -25.85 7.35
C GLU A 52 -5.67 -27.24 7.95
N PRO A 53 -4.65 -28.05 8.29
CA PRO A 53 -4.89 -29.37 8.89
C PRO A 53 -5.47 -29.34 10.31
N TRP A 54 -5.46 -28.19 10.98
CA TRP A 54 -5.81 -28.05 12.40
C TRP A 54 -7.01 -27.14 12.66
N THR A 55 -7.62 -26.56 11.61
CA THR A 55 -8.62 -25.50 11.77
C THR A 55 -9.85 -25.71 10.91
N SER A 56 -10.94 -25.03 11.29
CA SER A 56 -12.21 -25.10 10.56
C SER A 56 -12.18 -24.20 9.31
N PRO A 57 -12.98 -24.52 8.27
CA PRO A 57 -13.05 -23.71 7.06
C PRO A 57 -13.50 -22.26 7.32
N GLN A 58 -14.29 -22.03 8.36
CA GLN A 58 -14.71 -20.70 8.81
C GLN A 58 -13.51 -19.86 9.29
N PHE A 59 -12.57 -20.50 10.00
CA PHE A 59 -11.34 -19.85 10.44
C PHE A 59 -10.43 -19.50 9.27
N LEU A 60 -10.28 -20.40 8.29
CA LEU A 60 -9.52 -20.12 7.08
C LEU A 60 -10.08 -18.92 6.31
N GLN A 61 -11.40 -18.79 6.23
CA GLN A 61 -12.06 -17.64 5.60
C GLN A 61 -11.78 -16.33 6.36
N SER A 62 -11.71 -16.38 7.69
CA SER A 62 -11.35 -15.22 8.51
C SER A 62 -9.90 -14.75 8.27
N ILE A 63 -8.98 -15.67 7.97
CA ILE A 63 -7.60 -15.35 7.59
C ILE A 63 -7.60 -14.62 6.24
N ASP A 64 -8.36 -15.12 5.26
CA ASP A 64 -8.46 -14.49 3.94
C ASP A 64 -9.04 -13.05 4.05
N GLN A 65 -10.10 -12.88 4.85
CA GLN A 65 -10.72 -11.58 5.09
C GLN A 65 -9.79 -10.61 5.84
N SER A 66 -9.08 -11.11 6.85
CA SER A 66 -8.08 -10.32 7.60
C SER A 66 -6.91 -9.90 6.73
N SER A 67 -6.44 -10.80 5.86
CA SER A 67 -5.39 -10.52 4.88
C SER A 67 -5.83 -9.44 3.89
N ALA A 68 -7.03 -9.58 3.30
CA ALA A 68 -7.58 -8.58 2.40
C ALA A 68 -7.69 -7.20 3.07
N ARG A 69 -8.18 -7.15 4.32
CA ARG A 69 -8.26 -5.91 5.10
C ARG A 69 -6.89 -5.29 5.36
N THR A 70 -5.92 -6.10 5.73
CA THR A 70 -4.55 -5.62 6.00
C THR A 70 -3.88 -5.10 4.74
N ARG A 71 -4.07 -5.78 3.59
CA ARG A 71 -3.56 -5.33 2.30
C ARG A 71 -4.13 -3.97 1.90
N ILE A 72 -5.44 -3.77 2.03
CA ILE A 72 -6.06 -2.48 1.70
C ILE A 72 -5.60 -1.38 2.67
N ARG A 73 -5.48 -1.67 3.98
CA ARG A 73 -4.92 -0.69 4.95
C ARG A 73 -3.52 -0.24 4.57
N LEU A 74 -2.65 -1.20 4.24
CA LEU A 74 -1.30 -0.89 3.81
C LEU A 74 -1.28 -0.14 2.49
N ALA A 75 -2.14 -0.50 1.54
CA ALA A 75 -2.25 0.20 0.27
C ALA A 75 -2.60 1.69 0.46
N ILE A 76 -3.56 1.99 1.34
CA ILE A 76 -3.92 3.37 1.70
C ILE A 76 -2.75 4.08 2.40
N LEU A 77 -2.07 3.41 3.34
CA LEU A 77 -0.91 3.99 4.01
C LEU A 77 0.23 4.30 3.04
N PHE A 78 0.51 3.41 2.09
CA PHE A 78 1.51 3.64 1.05
C PHE A 78 1.11 4.79 0.13
N ARG A 79 -0.16 4.88 -0.26
CA ARG A 79 -0.67 6.03 -1.03
C ARG A 79 -0.49 7.33 -0.27
N ILE A 80 -0.91 7.40 0.99
CA ILE A 80 -0.74 8.58 1.87
C ILE A 80 0.73 8.97 2.01
N GLN A 81 1.63 7.99 2.19
CA GLN A 81 3.04 8.28 2.51
C GLN A 81 3.88 8.69 1.29
N PHE A 82 3.57 8.14 0.11
CA PHE A 82 4.40 8.30 -1.09
C PHE A 82 3.71 9.07 -2.22
N TYR A 83 2.38 9.20 -2.16
CA TYR A 83 1.56 9.76 -3.23
C TYR A 83 0.53 10.77 -2.70
N SER A 84 0.73 11.36 -1.52
CA SER A 84 -0.15 12.44 -1.03
C SER A 84 -0.13 13.64 -1.99
N ASP A 85 1.07 13.98 -2.48
CA ASP A 85 1.33 15.21 -3.23
C ASP A 85 1.28 14.99 -4.76
N SER A 86 0.90 13.79 -5.19
CA SER A 86 0.77 13.48 -6.62
C SER A 86 -0.43 14.22 -7.22
N ASN A 87 -0.21 14.94 -8.31
CA ASN A 87 -1.26 15.56 -9.10
C ASN A 87 -1.19 15.06 -10.56
N PRO A 88 -2.22 14.39 -11.11
CA PRO A 88 -3.51 14.06 -10.48
C PRO A 88 -3.39 13.02 -9.34
N PRO A 89 -4.36 12.99 -8.40
CA PRO A 89 -4.37 12.03 -7.31
C PRO A 89 -4.45 10.59 -7.85
N VAL A 90 -3.61 9.71 -7.31
CA VAL A 90 -3.49 8.31 -7.75
C VAL A 90 -4.75 7.52 -7.39
N VAL A 91 -5.67 7.28 -8.33
CA VAL A 91 -6.87 6.44 -8.11
C VAL A 91 -6.59 5.02 -8.59
N CYS A 92 -6.89 4.03 -7.75
CA CYS A 92 -6.64 2.62 -8.05
C CYS A 92 -7.92 1.77 -7.98
N ASP A 93 -7.98 0.66 -8.71
CA ASP A 93 -9.17 -0.23 -8.75
C ASP A 93 -9.61 -0.73 -7.36
N TRP A 94 -8.66 -0.92 -6.44
CA TRP A 94 -8.96 -1.36 -5.08
C TRP A 94 -9.65 -0.29 -4.22
N ASP A 95 -9.67 0.98 -4.64
CA ASP A 95 -10.42 2.04 -3.95
C ASP A 95 -11.91 1.73 -3.88
N MET A 96 -12.47 1.03 -4.89
CA MET A 96 -13.89 0.68 -4.91
C MET A 96 -14.28 -0.28 -3.77
N TYR A 97 -13.32 -1.08 -3.30
CA TYR A 97 -13.56 -2.10 -2.27
C TYR A 97 -13.16 -1.61 -0.88
N LYS A 98 -12.57 -0.43 -0.75
CA LYS A 98 -12.01 0.04 0.52
C LYS A 98 -13.08 0.17 1.59
N GLU A 99 -14.23 0.76 1.26
CA GLU A 99 -15.32 0.98 2.23
C GLU A 99 -15.97 -0.35 2.65
N GLN A 100 -16.11 -1.30 1.72
CA GLN A 100 -16.65 -2.62 1.99
C GLN A 100 -15.74 -3.48 2.89
N VAL A 101 -14.42 -3.40 2.70
CA VAL A 101 -13.45 -4.25 3.41
C VAL A 101 -13.01 -3.64 4.75
N LEU A 102 -12.94 -2.31 4.83
CA LEU A 102 -12.47 -1.62 6.03
C LEU A 102 -13.59 -1.37 7.05
N GLY A 103 -14.84 -1.21 6.58
CA GLY A 103 -15.99 -0.79 7.38
C GLY A 103 -16.03 0.73 7.63
N PRO A 104 -17.12 1.25 8.23
CA PRO A 104 -17.35 2.70 8.41
C PRO A 104 -16.33 3.40 9.32
N ASP A 105 -15.65 2.68 10.20
CA ASP A 105 -14.72 3.25 11.19
C ASP A 105 -13.26 3.15 10.78
N ASN A 106 -12.81 3.96 9.82
CA ASN A 106 -11.37 4.06 9.56
C ASN A 106 -10.91 5.51 9.45
N SER A 107 -10.22 5.94 10.51
CA SER A 107 -9.40 7.15 10.58
C SER A 107 -8.43 7.30 9.40
N LEU A 108 -8.04 6.19 8.75
CA LEU A 108 -7.21 6.18 7.55
C LEU A 108 -7.93 6.74 6.30
N ILE A 109 -9.21 6.41 6.11
CA ILE A 109 -10.00 6.93 4.99
C ILE A 109 -10.26 8.42 5.19
N GLN A 110 -10.53 8.83 6.43
CA GLN A 110 -10.71 10.24 6.77
C GLN A 110 -9.40 11.02 6.61
N LYS A 111 -8.26 10.44 7.00
CA LYS A 111 -6.93 11.03 6.79
C LYS A 111 -6.60 11.21 5.30
N GLU A 112 -6.90 10.22 4.47
CA GLU A 112 -6.74 10.29 3.01
C GLU A 112 -7.60 11.42 2.42
N ARG A 113 -8.88 11.51 2.82
CA ARG A 113 -9.79 12.58 2.35
C ARG A 113 -9.31 13.96 2.76
N ASN A 114 -8.90 14.14 4.01
CA ASN A 114 -8.41 15.43 4.52
C ASN A 114 -7.16 15.89 3.76
N GLN A 115 -6.21 15.00 3.46
CA GLN A 115 -5.04 15.35 2.65
C GLN A 115 -5.40 15.72 1.21
N ASN A 116 -6.31 14.97 0.57
CA ASN A 116 -6.76 15.31 -0.78
C ASN A 116 -7.48 16.67 -0.82
N GLN A 117 -8.26 17.02 0.22
CA GLN A 117 -8.88 18.33 0.36
C GLN A 117 -7.84 19.45 0.56
N GLN A 118 -6.87 19.24 1.45
CA GLN A 118 -5.82 20.21 1.72
C GLN A 118 -4.93 20.48 0.49
N ASN A 119 -4.66 19.47 -0.34
CA ASN A 119 -3.93 19.65 -1.61
C ASN A 119 -4.77 20.38 -2.66
N ASN A 120 -6.09 20.13 -2.74
CA ASN A 120 -6.98 20.90 -3.62
C ASN A 120 -7.09 22.37 -3.19
N GLU A 121 -7.11 22.66 -1.89
CA GLU A 121 -7.11 24.03 -1.36
C GLU A 121 -5.78 24.75 -1.60
N SER A 122 -4.66 24.05 -1.42
CA SER A 122 -3.32 24.60 -1.66
C SER A 122 -3.07 24.89 -3.16
N GLN A 123 -3.65 24.11 -4.07
CA GLN A 123 -3.60 24.39 -5.51
C GLN A 123 -4.44 25.61 -5.93
N ASN A 124 -5.59 25.84 -5.30
CA ASN A 124 -6.41 27.02 -5.56
C ASN A 124 -5.81 28.33 -5.00
N GLN A 125 -4.75 28.26 -4.20
CA GLN A 125 -4.04 29.41 -3.65
C GLN A 125 -2.70 29.71 -4.36
N LEU A 126 -2.34 29.01 -5.44
CA LEU A 126 -1.14 29.37 -6.20
C LEU A 126 -1.32 30.78 -6.82
N PRO A 127 -0.43 31.76 -6.55
CA PRO A 127 -0.58 33.09 -7.12
C PRO A 127 -0.53 32.99 -8.65
N GLN A 128 -1.54 33.52 -9.33
CA GLN A 128 -1.43 33.80 -10.76
C GLN A 128 -0.22 34.72 -10.97
N LEU A 129 0.83 34.21 -11.59
CA LEU A 129 1.94 35.04 -12.07
C LEU A 129 1.31 36.09 -13.02
N PRO A 130 1.52 37.40 -12.80
CA PRO A 130 1.00 38.39 -13.72
C PRO A 130 1.63 38.14 -15.09
N ALA A 131 0.78 38.01 -16.10
CA ALA A 131 1.18 37.97 -17.49
C ALA A 131 2.07 39.19 -17.76
N GLN A 132 3.35 38.96 -18.07
CA GLN A 132 4.20 40.01 -18.60
C GLN A 132 3.68 40.37 -19.99
N ASP A 133 2.97 41.50 -20.07
CA ASP A 133 2.79 42.26 -21.30
C ASP A 133 4.17 42.55 -21.90
N LYS A 134 4.47 41.90 -23.02
CA LYS A 134 5.53 42.35 -23.93
C LYS A 134 4.92 43.43 -24.84
N GLN A 135 5.22 44.69 -24.53
CA GLN A 135 5.31 45.75 -25.52
C GLN A 135 6.57 45.57 -26.37
#